data_AF-A0A376L546-F1
#
_entry.id   AF-A0A376L546-F1
#
_cell.length_a   1.000
_cell.length_b   1.000
_cell.length_c   1.000
_cell.angle_alpha   90.00
_cell.angle_beta   90.00
_cell.angle_gamma   90.00
#
_symmetry.space_group_name_H-M   'P 1'
#
loop_
_entity.id
_entity.type
_entity.pdbx_description
1 polymer ?
#
loop_
_entity_poly.entity_id
_entity_poly.type
_entity_poly.pdbx_seq_one_letter_code
_entity_poly.pdbx_strand_id
1 'polypeptide(L)'
;MANQKRHRTTGVQNLAVVRGAGMRKANSNYLHLFAPEQADLNWENPAVRAELKKVCEFWADRGVDGLRLDVVNLISKDPRFPEDLDGDGRRFYTDGPRAHEFLHEMNRDGVYATRVNDRR
;
A
#
# COMPACT_ATOMS: atom_id res chain seq x y z
N MET A 1 16.59 9.06 -21.90
CA MET A 1 15.31 9.75 -21.60
C MET A 1 14.19 8.95 -22.25
N ALA A 2 13.50 8.09 -21.51
CA ALA A 2 12.42 7.26 -22.05
C ALA A 2 11.08 8.01 -21.93
N ASN A 3 10.46 8.24 -23.08
CA ASN A 3 9.22 9.00 -23.24
C ASN A 3 8.02 8.09 -22.94
N GLN A 4 7.46 8.21 -21.73
CA GLN A 4 6.26 7.47 -21.37
C GLN A 4 5.04 8.20 -21.93
N LYS A 5 4.39 7.57 -22.92
CA LYS A 5 3.17 8.07 -23.56
C LYS A 5 2.10 8.31 -22.50
N ARG A 6 1.74 9.57 -22.29
CA ARG A 6 0.59 9.98 -21.46
C ARG A 6 -0.68 9.57 -22.19
N HIS A 7 -1.36 8.54 -21.71
CA HIS A 7 -2.76 8.32 -22.05
C HIS A 7 -3.61 9.20 -21.12
N ARG A 8 -4.42 10.06 -21.72
CA ARG A 8 -5.46 10.84 -21.03
C ARG A 8 -6.60 9.89 -20.71
N THR A 9 -6.74 9.50 -19.45
CA THR A 9 -7.96 8.85 -18.94
C THR A 9 -8.58 9.83 -17.95
N THR A 10 -9.67 10.45 -18.39
CA THR A 10 -10.52 11.35 -17.62
C THR A 10 -11.24 10.59 -16.51
N GLY A 11 -11.21 11.11 -15.28
CA GLY A 11 -12.15 10.82 -14.19
C GLY A 11 -12.11 9.39 -13.66
N VAL A 12 -11.72 9.23 -12.39
CA VAL A 12 -11.96 8.06 -11.52
C VAL A 12 -12.30 6.76 -12.26
N GLN A 13 -11.36 6.28 -13.07
CA GLN A 13 -11.37 4.95 -13.66
C GLN A 13 -9.96 4.42 -13.52
N ASN A 14 -9.64 3.99 -12.30
CA ASN A 14 -8.82 2.82 -12.03
C ASN A 14 -9.23 2.25 -10.68
N LEU A 15 -10.51 1.97 -10.60
CA LEU A 15 -10.96 0.69 -10.11
C LEU A 15 -11.02 -0.21 -11.35
N ALA A 16 -9.88 -0.57 -11.93
CA ALA A 16 -9.88 -1.48 -13.07
C ALA A 16 -10.42 -2.82 -12.59
N VAL A 17 -11.50 -3.18 -13.25
CA VAL A 17 -12.20 -4.43 -13.09
C VAL A 17 -11.31 -5.51 -13.72
N VAL A 18 -10.47 -6.18 -12.92
CA VAL A 18 -9.98 -7.51 -13.33
C VAL A 18 -11.04 -8.51 -12.97
N ARG A 19 -11.68 -9.05 -14.02
CA ARG A 19 -12.43 -10.29 -13.90
C ARG A 19 -11.43 -11.45 -13.88
N GLY A 20 -10.92 -11.78 -12.71
CA GLY A 20 -10.23 -13.04 -12.50
C GLY A 20 -11.22 -14.20 -12.64
N ALA A 21 -11.01 -15.09 -13.60
CA ALA A 21 -11.80 -16.30 -13.74
C ALA A 21 -11.59 -17.19 -12.49
N GLY A 22 -12.60 -17.29 -11.62
CA GLY A 22 -12.62 -18.30 -10.55
C GLY A 22 -13.21 -17.92 -9.19
N MET A 23 -13.58 -16.67 -8.91
CA MET A 23 -14.20 -16.31 -7.62
C MET A 23 -15.69 -15.94 -7.76
N ARG A 24 -16.50 -16.57 -6.90
CA ARG A 24 -17.97 -16.45 -6.84
C ARG A 24 -18.39 -14.99 -6.68
N LYS A 25 -19.35 -14.57 -7.50
CA LYS A 25 -19.90 -13.20 -7.60
C LYS A 25 -20.25 -12.59 -6.23
N ALA A 26 -19.52 -11.57 -5.83
CA ALA A 26 -20.10 -10.37 -5.25
C ALA A 26 -19.85 -9.25 -6.27
N ASN A 27 -20.79 -8.32 -6.45
CA ASN A 27 -20.60 -7.11 -7.28
C ASN A 27 -19.64 -6.13 -6.59
N SER A 28 -18.47 -6.62 -6.19
CA SER A 28 -17.48 -5.90 -5.41
C SER A 28 -16.26 -5.71 -6.28
N ASN A 29 -15.93 -4.45 -6.54
CA ASN A 29 -14.67 -4.11 -7.16
C ASN A 29 -13.56 -4.06 -6.10
N TYR A 30 -12.30 -4.13 -6.52
CA TYR A 30 -11.13 -3.95 -5.65
C TYR A 30 -10.23 -2.83 -6.17
N LEU A 31 -9.54 -2.14 -5.26
CA LEU A 31 -8.64 -1.04 -5.59
C LEU A 31 -7.30 -1.57 -6.10
N HIS A 32 -6.77 -0.97 -7.17
CA HIS A 32 -5.37 -1.09 -7.55
C HIS A 32 -4.89 0.27 -8.10
N LEU A 33 -3.77 0.77 -7.61
CA LEU A 33 -3.19 2.04 -8.07
C LEU A 33 -2.26 1.87 -9.29
N PHE A 34 -1.81 0.65 -9.54
CA PHE A 34 -0.88 0.30 -10.61
C PHE A 34 -1.51 -0.69 -11.58
N ALA A 35 -0.82 -1.78 -11.92
CA ALA A 35 -1.34 -2.80 -12.80
C ALA A 35 -2.57 -3.49 -12.17
N PRO A 36 -3.53 -3.97 -12.98
CA PRO A 36 -4.72 -4.62 -12.47
C PRO A 36 -4.42 -5.85 -11.59
N GLU A 37 -3.32 -6.55 -11.84
CA GLU A 37 -2.83 -7.69 -11.05
C GLU A 37 -2.26 -7.29 -9.67
N GLN A 38 -2.00 -6.00 -9.45
CA GLN A 38 -1.42 -5.46 -8.22
C GLN A 38 -2.51 -4.87 -7.31
N ALA A 39 -3.33 -5.73 -6.72
CA ALA A 39 -4.35 -5.31 -5.77
C ALA A 39 -3.75 -4.58 -4.57
N ASP A 40 -4.31 -3.42 -4.21
CA ASP A 40 -3.86 -2.63 -3.07
C ASP A 40 -4.22 -3.32 -1.75
N LEU A 41 -3.23 -3.43 -0.86
CA LEU A 41 -3.46 -3.88 0.51
C LEU A 41 -4.23 -2.81 1.30
N ASN A 42 -5.18 -3.27 2.11
CA ASN A 42 -5.92 -2.40 3.02
C ASN A 42 -5.15 -2.18 4.33
N TRP A 43 -4.42 -1.06 4.43
CA TRP A 43 -3.63 -0.70 5.61
C TRP A 43 -4.47 -0.30 6.83
N GLU A 44 -5.75 0.03 6.67
CA GLU A 44 -6.65 0.28 7.80
C GLU A 44 -6.87 -0.99 8.62
N ASN A 45 -6.76 -2.17 7.98
CA ASN A 45 -6.88 -3.46 8.65
C ASN A 45 -5.62 -3.77 9.47
N PRO A 46 -5.70 -3.82 10.82
CA PRO A 46 -4.55 -4.10 11.67
C PRO A 46 -3.93 -5.48 11.42
N ALA A 47 -4.70 -6.47 10.95
CA ALA A 47 -4.17 -7.79 10.62
C ALA A 47 -3.21 -7.71 9.41
N VAL A 48 -3.52 -6.88 8.40
CA VAL A 48 -2.63 -6.67 7.25
C VAL A 48 -1.30 -6.07 7.71
N ARG A 49 -1.35 -5.07 8.60
CA ARG A 49 -0.13 -4.44 9.15
C ARG A 49 0.68 -5.42 10.00
N ALA A 50 0.01 -6.28 10.76
CA ALA A 50 0.67 -7.35 11.52
C ALA A 50 1.40 -8.35 10.60
N GLU A 51 0.80 -8.76 9.49
CA GLU A 51 1.47 -9.63 8.51
C GLU A 51 2.65 -8.92 7.82
N LEU A 52 2.53 -7.63 7.51
CA LEU A 52 3.65 -6.86 6.94
C LEU A 52 4.84 -6.78 7.92
N LYS A 53 4.59 -6.66 9.22
CA LYS A 53 5.65 -6.70 10.25
C LYS A 53 6.39 -8.04 10.24
N LYS A 54 5.67 -9.17 10.14
CA LYS A 54 6.29 -10.50 10.03
C LYS A 54 7.16 -10.64 8.78
N VAL A 55 6.79 -10.01 7.67
CA VAL A 55 7.64 -9.97 6.46
C VAL A 55 8.94 -9.20 6.73
N CYS A 56 8.87 -8.07 7.44
CA CYS A 56 10.07 -7.33 7.85
C CYS A 56 10.97 -8.16 8.79
N GLU A 57 10.38 -8.81 9.79
CA GLU A 57 11.08 -9.70 10.74
C GLU A 57 11.76 -10.87 10.01
N PHE A 58 11.04 -11.54 9.09
CA PHE A 58 11.57 -12.65 8.31
C PHE A 58 12.89 -12.32 7.59
N TRP A 59 13.01 -11.10 7.05
CA TRP A 59 14.23 -10.63 6.39
C TRP A 59 15.30 -10.18 7.39
N ALA A 60 14.90 -9.52 8.48
CA ALA A 60 15.81 -9.14 9.55
C ALA A 60 16.52 -10.35 10.19
N ASP A 61 15.79 -11.44 10.41
CA ASP A 61 16.29 -12.72 10.93
C ASP A 61 17.32 -13.39 10.00
N ARG A 62 17.31 -13.01 8.72
CA ARG A 62 18.29 -13.47 7.70
C ARG A 62 19.49 -12.56 7.56
N GLY A 63 19.63 -11.57 8.45
CA GLY A 63 20.75 -10.65 8.44
C GLY A 63 20.60 -9.47 7.47
N VAL A 64 19.40 -9.19 6.98
CA VAL A 64 19.16 -7.95 6.22
C VAL A 64 19.21 -6.76 7.18
N ASP A 65 20.01 -5.75 6.83
CA ASP A 65 20.24 -4.56 7.68
C ASP A 65 19.18 -3.46 7.48
N GLY A 66 18.45 -3.48 6.37
CA GLY A 66 17.42 -2.49 6.09
C GLY A 66 16.60 -2.82 4.86
N LEU A 67 15.43 -2.19 4.75
CA LEU A 67 14.51 -2.33 3.64
C LEU A 67 14.23 -0.97 2.99
N ARG A 68 14.22 -0.95 1.66
CA ARG A 68 13.70 0.18 0.89
C ARG A 68 12.21 -0.03 0.66
N LEU A 69 11.37 0.82 1.24
CA LEU A 69 9.91 0.76 1.05
C LEU A 69 9.53 1.53 -0.22
N ASP A 70 9.08 0.82 -1.25
CA ASP A 70 8.65 1.42 -2.51
C ASP A 70 7.23 1.99 -2.39
N VAL A 71 6.96 3.14 -3.03
CA VAL A 71 5.64 3.83 -3.09
C VAL A 71 4.90 3.92 -1.75
N VAL A 72 5.66 4.00 -0.65
CA VAL A 72 5.13 3.91 0.71
C VAL A 72 4.25 5.11 1.08
N ASN A 73 4.39 6.22 0.36
CA ASN A 73 3.53 7.38 0.51
C ASN A 73 2.09 7.14 0.03
N LEU A 74 1.79 6.03 -0.64
CA LEU A 74 0.45 5.74 -1.18
C LEU A 74 -0.38 4.81 -0.28
N ILE A 75 0.11 4.43 0.90
CA ILE A 75 -0.48 3.37 1.73
C ILE A 75 -1.78 3.77 2.46
N SER A 76 -1.95 5.07 2.73
CA SER A 76 -3.13 5.59 3.42
C SER A 76 -4.07 6.25 2.42
N LYS A 77 -5.33 5.83 2.40
CA LYS A 77 -6.37 6.32 1.49
C LYS A 77 -7.42 7.08 2.28
N ASP A 78 -8.09 8.04 1.67
CA ASP A 78 -9.31 8.64 2.24
C ASP A 78 -10.41 7.57 2.31
N PRO A 79 -10.90 7.20 3.52
CA PRO A 79 -11.84 6.10 3.69
C PRO A 79 -13.23 6.41 3.12
N ARG A 80 -13.50 7.68 2.74
CA ARG A 80 -14.76 8.08 2.11
C ARG A 80 -14.78 7.78 0.62
N PHE A 81 -13.61 7.53 0.01
CA PHE A 81 -13.44 7.32 -1.43
C PHE A 81 -14.19 8.35 -2.30
N PRO A 82 -13.94 9.65 -2.09
CA PRO A 82 -14.63 10.69 -2.86
C PRO A 82 -14.22 10.66 -4.34
N GLU A 83 -15.13 11.11 -5.20
CA GLU A 83 -14.82 11.37 -6.60
C GLU A 83 -13.89 12.59 -6.71
N ASP A 84 -12.90 12.50 -7.58
CA ASP A 84 -12.02 13.63 -7.90
C ASP A 84 -12.49 14.32 -9.18
N LEU A 85 -13.14 15.49 -9.02
CA LEU A 85 -13.67 16.26 -10.14
C LEU A 85 -12.62 17.16 -10.83
N ASP A 86 -11.48 17.44 -10.19
CA ASP A 86 -10.42 18.31 -10.75
C ASP A 86 -9.09 17.59 -11.00
N GLY A 87 -9.05 16.27 -10.81
CA GLY A 87 -7.82 15.48 -10.88
C GLY A 87 -8.04 14.01 -11.23
N ASP A 88 -7.06 13.19 -10.88
CA ASP A 88 -7.07 11.74 -11.10
C ASP A 88 -7.19 10.93 -9.80
N GLY A 89 -7.54 11.58 -8.70
CA GLY A 89 -7.73 10.96 -7.39
C GLY A 89 -6.47 10.90 -6.53
N ARG A 90 -5.28 11.21 -7.07
CA ARG A 90 -4.01 11.12 -6.30
C ARG A 90 -4.00 11.88 -4.99
N ARG A 91 -4.74 12.99 -4.92
CA ARG A 91 -4.86 13.83 -3.72
C ARG A 91 -5.49 13.11 -2.52
N PHE A 92 -6.20 12.00 -2.77
CA PHE A 92 -6.90 11.23 -1.74
C PHE A 92 -6.11 10.04 -1.20
N TYR A 93 -4.92 9.77 -1.75
CA TYR A 93 -4.09 8.64 -1.28
C TYR A 93 -2.59 8.93 -1.24
N THR A 94 -2.11 9.95 -1.94
CA THR A 94 -0.70 10.36 -1.88
C THR A 94 -0.47 11.14 -0.59
N ASP A 95 0.47 10.66 0.22
CA ASP A 95 0.74 11.20 1.56
C ASP A 95 -0.54 11.26 2.42
N GLY A 96 -1.36 10.20 2.31
CA GLY A 96 -2.69 10.15 2.89
C GLY A 96 -2.72 10.31 4.43
N PRO A 97 -3.92 10.48 5.00
CA PRO A 97 -4.11 11.03 6.34
C PRO A 97 -3.41 10.26 7.46
N ARG A 98 -3.18 8.96 7.28
CA ARG A 98 -2.55 8.06 8.27
C ARG A 98 -1.21 7.49 7.80
N ALA A 99 -0.65 7.95 6.68
CA ALA A 99 0.59 7.39 6.12
C ALA A 99 1.74 7.46 7.13
N HIS A 100 1.95 8.63 7.75
CA HIS A 100 2.96 8.80 8.79
C HIS A 100 2.68 7.99 10.05
N GLU A 101 1.42 7.88 10.47
CA GLU A 101 1.01 7.05 11.61
C GLU A 101 1.39 5.59 11.39
N PHE A 102 1.05 5.03 10.22
CA PHE A 102 1.39 3.65 9.87
C PHE A 102 2.90 3.43 9.78
N LEU A 103 3.64 4.38 9.20
CA LEU A 103 5.11 4.30 9.13
C LEU A 103 5.75 4.32 10.53
N HIS A 104 5.24 5.16 11.44
CA HIS A 104 5.71 5.20 12.83
C HIS A 104 5.36 3.90 13.57
N GLU A 105 4.17 3.33 13.34
CA GLU A 105 3.79 2.02 13.87
C GLU A 105 4.76 0.93 13.40
N MET A 106 5.05 0.86 12.10
CA MET A 106 5.98 -0.11 11.53
C MET A 106 7.40 0.06 12.06
N ASN A 107 7.88 1.28 12.25
CA ASN A 107 9.21 1.56 12.79
C ASN A 107 9.33 1.12 14.26
N ARG A 108 8.37 1.55 15.09
CA ARG A 108 8.35 1.22 16.53
C ARG A 108 8.33 -0.29 16.75
N ASP A 109 7.52 -1.01 15.98
CA ASP A 109 7.26 -2.42 16.22
C ASP A 109 8.25 -3.34 15.47
N GLY A 110 8.74 -2.93 14.30
CA GLY A 110 9.41 -3.84 13.35
C GLY A 110 10.94 -3.79 13.25
N VAL A 111 11.63 -2.79 13.82
CA VAL A 111 13.08 -2.59 13.54
C VAL A 111 13.97 -2.52 14.79
N TYR A 112 13.42 -2.21 15.97
CA TYR A 112 14.24 -2.03 17.18
C TYR A 112 13.98 -3.04 18.30
N ALA A 113 12.88 -3.79 18.28
CA ALA A 113 12.52 -4.69 19.37
C ALA A 113 13.39 -5.97 19.43
N THR A 114 13.89 -6.45 18.29
CA THR A 114 14.60 -7.75 18.19
C THR A 114 16.12 -7.68 18.33
N ARG A 115 16.75 -6.49 18.26
CA ARG A 115 18.23 -6.37 18.30
C ARG A 115 18.81 -5.76 19.58
N VAL A 116 17.99 -5.25 20.51
CA VAL A 116 18.48 -4.69 21.77
C VAL A 116 18.73 -5.77 22.84
N ASN A 117 18.06 -6.93 22.75
CA ASN A 117 18.18 -7.98 23.77
C ASN A 117 19.30 -9.00 23.55
N ASP A 118 19.99 -8.98 22.40
CA ASP A 118 21.00 -10.00 22.05
C ASP A 118 22.42 -9.42 21.82
N ARG A 119 22.64 -8.17 22.22
CA ARG A 119 23.96 -7.49 22.16
C ARG A 119 24.41 -6.92 23.51
N ARG A 120 24.05 -7.57 24.62
CA ARG A 120 24.64 -7.32 25.95
C ARG A 120 25.33 -8.56 26.47
#